data_AF-A0A7S2XV03-F1
#
_entry.id   AF-A0A7S2XV03-F1
#
_cell.length_a   1.000
_cell.length_b   1.000
_cell.length_c   1.000
_cell.angle_alpha   90.00
_cell.angle_beta   90.00
_cell.angle_gamma   90.00
#
_symmetry.space_group_name_H-M   'P 1'
#
loop_
_entity.id
_entity.type
_entity.pdbx_description
1 polymer ?
#
loop_
_entity_poly.entity_id
_entity_poly.type
_entity_poly.pdbx_seq_one_letter_code
_entity_poly.pdbx_strand_id
1 'polypeptide(L)'
;GDVRLVRRGTQIWSIDKPKSLVVYVKTGSVLVKESSGEEHVVEAGDFCILGNVKRKSGINFEKANEVICNKDSEVKILPIAVFLELISRHDMKAIRFFLPEVN
;
A
#
# COMPACT_ATOMS: atom_id res chain seq x y z
N GLY A 1 -9.62 -5.12 -6.51
CA GLY A 1 -9.15 -4.77 -5.16
C GLY A 1 -10.31 -4.14 -4.44
N ASP A 2 -10.71 -4.70 -3.31
CA ASP A 2 -11.83 -4.19 -2.51
C ASP A 2 -11.39 -3.01 -1.66
N VAL A 3 -12.26 -2.02 -1.53
CA VAL A 3 -12.12 -0.93 -0.55
C VAL A 3 -12.58 -1.46 0.80
N ARG A 4 -11.79 -1.19 1.84
CA ARG A 4 -12.08 -1.61 3.22
C ARG A 4 -12.01 -0.41 4.12
N LEU A 5 -13.01 -0.26 4.99
CA LEU A 5 -12.93 0.64 6.12
C LEU A 5 -12.06 -0.03 7.20
N VAL A 6 -10.98 0.62 7.57
CA VAL A 6 -10.00 0.13 8.54
C VAL A 6 -9.95 1.10 9.71
N ARG A 7 -10.20 0.58 10.91
CA ARG A 7 -10.19 1.39 12.14
C ARG A 7 -8.78 1.73 12.56
N ARG A 8 -8.61 2.87 13.22
CA ARG A 8 -7.36 3.28 13.86
C ARG A 8 -6.79 2.15 14.74
N GLY A 9 -5.48 1.97 14.67
CA GLY A 9 -4.74 0.94 15.39
C GLY A 9 -4.80 -0.45 14.73
N THR A 10 -5.60 -0.65 13.69
CA THR A 10 -5.62 -1.92 12.96
C THR A 10 -4.32 -2.11 12.18
N GLN A 11 -3.63 -3.22 12.41
CA GLN A 11 -2.50 -3.65 11.58
C GLN A 11 -3.01 -4.11 10.21
N ILE A 12 -2.55 -3.44 9.15
CA ILE A 12 -2.88 -3.76 7.75
C ILE A 12 -1.88 -4.79 7.21
N TRP A 13 -0.62 -4.71 7.65
CA TRP A 13 0.46 -5.56 7.17
C TRP A 13 1.57 -5.72 8.22
N SER A 14 2.24 -6.88 8.22
CA SER A 14 3.43 -7.16 9.04
C SER A 14 4.41 -8.07 8.30
N ILE A 15 5.71 -7.87 8.55
CA ILE A 15 6.81 -8.68 8.00
C ILE A 15 6.77 -10.13 8.48
N ASP A 16 6.17 -10.41 9.63
CA ASP A 16 6.01 -11.77 10.18
C ASP A 16 4.99 -12.59 9.38
N LYS A 17 4.09 -11.91 8.67
CA LYS A 17 3.09 -12.52 7.77
C LYS A 17 3.17 -11.85 6.41
N PRO A 18 4.31 -11.97 5.71
CA PRO A 18 4.60 -11.13 4.58
C PRO A 18 3.71 -11.51 3.40
N LYS A 19 2.94 -10.55 2.93
CA LYS A 19 2.23 -10.62 1.65
C LYS A 19 2.67 -9.45 0.79
N SER A 20 2.95 -9.67 -0.49
CA SER A 20 3.28 -8.57 -1.37
C SER A 20 2.01 -7.88 -1.87
N LEU A 21 1.81 -6.63 -1.48
CA LEU A 21 0.56 -5.90 -1.74
C LEU A 21 0.80 -4.39 -1.88
N VAL A 22 -0.12 -3.74 -2.58
CA VAL A 22 -0.23 -2.29 -2.68
C VAL A 22 -1.37 -1.85 -1.79
N VAL A 23 -1.12 -0.89 -0.91
CA VAL A 23 -2.14 -0.25 -0.07
C VAL A 23 -2.30 1.17 -0.56
N TYR A 24 -3.48 1.48 -1.10
CA TYR A 24 -3.87 2.84 -1.45
C TYR A 24 -4.78 3.40 -0.37
N VAL A 25 -4.50 4.62 0.08
CA VAL A 25 -5.30 5.31 1.09
C VAL A 25 -6.28 6.23 0.39
N LYS A 26 -7.57 5.89 0.44
CA LYS A 26 -8.63 6.71 -0.17
C LYS A 26 -9.03 7.86 0.75
N THR A 27 -9.13 7.61 2.05
CA THR A 27 -9.38 8.60 3.11
C THR A 27 -8.59 8.24 4.36
N GLY A 28 -8.34 9.22 5.23
CA GLY A 28 -7.57 9.00 6.46
C GLY A 28 -6.06 8.89 6.19
N SER A 29 -5.37 8.09 7.01
CA SER A 29 -3.94 7.82 6.83
C SER A 29 -3.48 6.51 7.48
N VAL A 30 -2.36 5.99 6.99
CA VAL A 30 -1.68 4.82 7.55
C VAL A 30 -0.24 5.16 7.91
N LEU A 31 0.26 4.57 8.99
CA LEU A 31 1.64 4.71 9.46
C LEU A 31 2.44 3.49 9.01
N VAL A 32 3.54 3.74 8.32
CA VAL A 32 4.53 2.73 7.93
C VAL A 32 5.67 2.80 8.93
N LYS A 33 5.98 1.67 9.57
CA LYS A 33 7.10 1.53 10.50
C LYS A 33 8.20 0.72 9.83
N GLU A 34 9.35 1.33 9.62
CA GLU A 34 10.46 0.70 8.92
C GLU A 34 11.36 -0.14 9.84
N SER A 35 12.13 -1.05 9.25
CA SER A 35 13.13 -1.84 9.98
C SER A 35 14.25 -0.99 10.59
N SER A 36 14.49 0.22 10.06
CA SER A 36 15.45 1.18 10.63
C SER A 36 14.96 1.81 11.94
N GLY A 37 13.66 1.65 12.27
CA GLY A 37 13.00 2.40 13.34
C GLY A 37 12.45 3.75 12.87
N GLU A 38 12.66 4.12 11.61
CA GLU A 38 12.00 5.28 11.02
C GLU A 38 10.51 5.00 10.81
N GLU A 39 9.71 6.05 10.89
CA GLU A 39 8.27 5.98 10.64
C GLU A 39 7.87 7.09 9.67
N HIS A 40 6.97 6.78 8.75
CA HIS A 40 6.38 7.76 7.86
C HIS A 40 4.90 7.50 7.65
N VAL A 41 4.15 8.56 7.31
CA VAL A 41 2.69 8.49 7.13
C VAL A 41 2.38 8.52 5.64
N VAL A 42 1.49 7.62 5.22
CA VAL A 42 0.89 7.62 3.89
C VAL A 42 -0.50 8.24 4.03
N GLU A 43 -0.66 9.43 3.45
CA GLU A 43 -1.89 10.22 3.53
C GLU A 43 -2.89 9.81 2.46
N ALA A 44 -4.12 10.30 2.58
CA ALA A 44 -5.16 10.09 1.57
C ALA A 44 -4.72 10.60 0.20
N GLY A 45 -4.98 9.80 -0.84
CA GLY A 45 -4.51 10.04 -2.21
C GLY A 45 -3.23 9.29 -2.54
N ASP A 46 -2.44 8.87 -1.54
CA ASP A 46 -1.19 8.15 -1.77
C ASP A 46 -1.31 6.63 -1.61
N PHE A 47 -0.25 5.93 -1.97
CA PHE A 47 -0.11 4.50 -1.80
C PHE A 47 1.28 4.09 -1.33
N CYS A 48 1.37 2.93 -0.70
CA CYS A 48 2.63 2.26 -0.40
C CYS A 48 2.65 0.83 -0.96
N ILE A 49 3.85 0.35 -1.28
CA ILE A 49 4.08 -0.99 -1.84
C ILE A 49 4.81 -1.84 -0.82
N LEU A 50 4.13 -2.85 -0.29
CA LEU A 50 4.61 -3.67 0.83
C LEU A 50 5.00 -5.07 0.36
N GLY A 51 6.06 -5.63 0.92
CA GLY A 51 6.60 -6.93 0.54
C GLY A 51 7.81 -7.34 1.35
N ASN A 52 8.24 -8.60 1.20
CA ASN A 52 9.40 -9.16 1.91
C ASN A 52 10.74 -9.00 1.16
N VAL A 53 10.71 -8.45 -0.05
CA VAL A 53 11.90 -8.24 -0.89
C VAL A 53 12.06 -6.75 -1.13
N LYS A 54 13.30 -6.26 -1.18
CA LYS A 54 13.57 -4.83 -1.40
C LYS A 54 13.16 -4.36 -2.81
N ARG A 55 13.28 -5.24 -3.81
CA ARG A 55 12.98 -4.91 -5.20
C ARG A 55 12.52 -6.14 -5.98
N LYS A 56 11.50 -5.98 -6.83
CA LYS A 56 11.06 -7.01 -7.79
C LYS A 56 10.59 -6.34 -9.07
N SER A 57 11.09 -6.80 -10.21
CA SER A 57 10.67 -6.31 -11.54
C SER A 57 10.74 -4.78 -11.66
N GLY A 58 11.78 -4.15 -11.11
CA GLY A 58 11.96 -2.69 -11.15
C GLY A 58 11.22 -1.90 -10.07
N ILE A 59 10.24 -2.51 -9.37
CA ILE A 59 9.49 -1.88 -8.28
C ILE A 59 10.25 -1.99 -6.96
N ASN A 60 10.38 -0.88 -6.24
CA ASN A 60 10.92 -0.84 -4.89
C ASN A 60 9.78 -1.04 -3.89
N PHE A 61 10.00 -1.89 -2.90
CA PHE A 61 9.08 -2.11 -1.79
C PHE A 61 9.54 -1.29 -0.58
N GLU A 62 8.58 -0.84 0.22
CA GLU A 62 8.85 -0.26 1.53
C GLU A 62 9.66 -1.25 2.38
N LYS A 63 10.63 -0.73 3.12
CA LYS A 63 11.36 -1.50 4.14
C LYS A 63 10.55 -1.54 5.45
N ALA A 64 9.25 -1.77 5.32
CA ALA A 64 8.32 -1.80 6.43
C ALA A 64 8.52 -3.08 7.24
N ASN A 65 8.50 -2.96 8.57
CA ASN A 65 8.21 -4.05 9.50
C ASN A 65 6.69 -4.20 9.68
N GLU A 66 5.97 -3.08 9.73
CA GLU A 66 4.55 -3.05 10.01
C GLU A 66 3.89 -1.85 9.35
N VAL A 67 2.63 -2.00 8.95
CA VAL A 67 1.77 -0.89 8.54
C VAL A 67 0.49 -0.92 9.35
N ILE A 68 0.19 0.19 10.02
CA ILE A 68 -0.93 0.33 10.94
C ILE A 68 -1.80 1.51 10.50
N CYS A 69 -3.10 1.38 10.64
CA CYS A 69 -4.02 2.49 10.41
C CYS A 69 -3.84 3.58 11.48
N ASN A 70 -3.42 4.79 11.10
CA ASN A 70 -3.16 5.88 12.05
C ASN A 70 -4.45 6.62 12.44
N LYS A 71 -5.38 6.73 11.48
CA LYS A 71 -6.74 7.23 11.65
C LYS A 71 -7.73 6.18 11.14
N ASP A 72 -9.03 6.37 11.38
CA ASP A 72 -10.03 5.60 10.65
C ASP A 72 -9.92 5.95 9.16
N SER A 73 -9.71 4.94 8.32
CA SER A 73 -9.31 5.13 6.92
C SER A 73 -10.06 4.20 6.00
N GLU A 74 -10.42 4.68 4.81
CA GLU A 74 -10.79 3.81 3.70
C GLU A 74 -9.53 3.47 2.92
N VAL A 75 -9.16 2.19 2.85
CA VAL A 75 -8.00 1.73 2.11
C VAL A 75 -8.39 0.71 1.05
N LYS A 76 -7.71 0.73 -0.09
CA LYS A 76 -7.84 -0.27 -1.14
C LYS A 76 -6.59 -1.13 -1.15
N ILE A 77 -6.77 -2.44 -1.01
CA ILE A 77 -5.65 -3.39 -0.94
C ILE A 77 -5.65 -4.23 -2.23
N LEU A 78 -4.50 -4.29 -2.88
CA LEU A 78 -4.30 -5.01 -4.13
C LEU A 78 -3.10 -5.96 -4.00
N PRO A 79 -3.22 -7.24 -4.41
CA PRO A 79 -2.03 -8.09 -4.54
C PRO A 79 -1.05 -7.49 -5.55
N ILE A 80 0.25 -7.52 -5.24
CA ILE A 80 1.26 -6.91 -6.13
C ILE A 80 1.25 -7.52 -7.53
N ALA A 81 0.89 -8.80 -7.66
CA ALA A 81 0.84 -9.49 -8.95
C ALA A 81 -0.18 -8.83 -9.90
N VAL A 82 -1.34 -8.44 -9.37
CA VAL A 82 -2.37 -7.73 -10.14
C VAL A 82 -1.86 -6.35 -10.53
N PHE A 83 -1.21 -5.62 -9.62
CA PHE A 83 -0.63 -4.32 -9.92
C PHE A 83 0.42 -4.40 -11.04
N LEU A 84 1.32 -5.39 -10.98
CA LEU A 84 2.33 -5.63 -11.99
C LEU A 84 1.73 -6.00 -13.35
N GLU A 85 0.66 -6.79 -13.38
CA GLU A 85 -0.07 -7.14 -14.61
C GLU A 85 -0.72 -5.90 -15.25
N LEU A 86 -1.26 -4.98 -14.43
CA LEU A 86 -1.82 -3.73 -14.92
C LEU A 86 -0.75 -2.81 -15.52
N ILE A 87 0.43 -2.71 -14.87
CA ILE A 87 1.57 -1.95 -15.38
C ILE A 87 2.11 -2.54 -16.67
N SER A 88 2.29 -3.86 -16.75
CA SER A 88 2.87 -4.52 -17.93
C SER A 88 2.01 -4.38 -19.17
N ARG A 89 0.68 -4.23 -19.00
CA ARG A 89 -0.25 -3.94 -20.10
C ARG A 89 -0.29 -2.48 -20.52
N HIS A 90 0.50 -1.61 -19.88
CA HIS A 90 0.42 -0.15 -20.04
C HIS A 90 -1.00 0.39 -19.88
N ASP A 91 -1.85 -0.30 -19.09
CA ASP A 91 -3.24 0.10 -18.88
C ASP A 91 -3.29 1.20 -17.81
N MET A 92 -2.80 2.38 -18.19
CA MET A 92 -2.79 3.56 -17.33
C MET A 92 -4.21 3.98 -16.94
N LYS A 93 -5.24 3.64 -17.73
CA LYS A 93 -6.64 3.86 -17.35
C LYS A 93 -7.05 2.95 -16.20
N ALA A 94 -6.71 1.66 -16.25
CA ALA A 94 -6.96 0.77 -15.13
C ALA A 94 -6.17 1.18 -13.89
N ILE A 95 -4.89 1.55 -14.04
CA ILE A 95 -4.08 2.03 -12.90
C ILE A 95 -4.69 3.28 -12.29
N ARG A 96 -5.12 4.27 -13.10
CA ARG A 96 -5.82 5.48 -12.62
C ARG A 96 -7.20 5.19 -12.06
N PHE A 97 -7.93 4.21 -12.59
CA PHE A 97 -9.19 3.75 -12.01
C PHE A 97 -8.95 3.08 -10.65
N PHE A 98 -7.79 2.43 -10.47
CA PHE A 98 -7.39 1.81 -9.22
C PHE A 98 -6.86 2.80 -8.18
N LEU A 99 -6.08 3.78 -8.64
CA LEU A 99 -5.45 4.88 -7.91
C LEU A 99 -5.96 6.19 -8.53
N PRO A 100 -7.19 6.64 -8.20
CA PRO A 100 -7.71 7.89 -8.76
C PRO A 100 -6.71 9.02 -8.47
N GLU A 101 -6.50 9.85 -9.48
CA GLU A 101 -5.42 10.84 -9.57
C GLU A 101 -5.17 11.53 -8.22
N VAL A 102 -3.93 11.39 -7.74
CA VAL A 102 -3.39 12.27 -6.71
C VAL A 102 -3.37 13.66 -7.34
N ASN A 103 -4.28 14.53 -6.92
CA ASN A 103 -4.30 15.94 -7.34
C ASN A 103 -3.11 16.69 -6.76
#